data_AF-A0A7V8FNP1-F1
#
_entry.id   AF-A0A7V8FNP1-F1
#
_cell.length_a   1.000
_cell.length_b   1.000
_cell.length_c   1.000
_cell.angle_alpha   90.00
_cell.angle_beta   90.00
_cell.angle_gamma   90.00
#
_symmetry.space_group_name_H-M   'P 1'
#
loop_
_entity.id
_entity.type
_entity.pdbx_description
1 polymer ?
#
loop_
_entity_poly.entity_id
_entity_poly.type
_entity_poly.pdbx_seq_one_letter_code
_entity_poly.pdbx_strand_id
1 'polypeptide(L)'
;MNHGIPCVLMRGGTSRGPFFLSDWLPADVGERDRVLLGALGSPHELQIDGLGGGSSLTSKVAIVSRSTRPGCDVDYLFAQVSVESAIVDTRPNCGNMLAGVGPFAIEQGLVAATPGTTVVRVFNVNTGARIDARVRTPGGRVQYDGETRIDGVEGTAAPVLLDFKDGWGGVTGQLFPTGRPLDEIDGLPVTCIDAAQVMVLLRAADLGLSGTEMPQALDAMPELLARLESVRRQAGPRIARAGLVRTARKILEGQLYVPHHAWAQAA
;
A
#
# COMPACT_ATOMS: atom_id res chain seq x y z
N MET A 1 11.62 25.55 -10.56
CA MET A 1 11.57 24.97 -11.92
C MET A 1 10.18 25.21 -12.46
N ASN A 2 10.01 25.95 -13.56
CA ASN A 2 8.72 26.38 -14.08
C ASN A 2 8.35 25.56 -15.34
N HIS A 3 8.27 24.24 -15.19
CA HIS A 3 7.85 23.32 -16.24
C HIS A 3 6.70 22.47 -15.71
N GLY A 4 5.59 22.44 -16.43
CA GLY A 4 4.42 21.63 -16.07
C GLY A 4 4.73 20.15 -16.27
N ILE A 5 4.42 19.34 -15.26
CA ILE A 5 4.52 17.88 -15.31
C ILE A 5 3.09 17.33 -15.33
N PRO A 6 2.70 16.53 -16.34
CA PRO A 6 1.38 15.93 -16.37
C PRO A 6 1.18 15.02 -15.15
N CYS A 7 -0.04 14.99 -14.62
CA CYS A 7 -0.42 14.04 -13.59
C CYS A 7 -1.93 13.76 -13.66
N VAL A 8 -2.35 12.63 -13.09
CA VAL A 8 -3.77 12.33 -12.87
C VAL A 8 -4.00 12.15 -11.38
N LEU A 9 -4.84 12.98 -10.78
CA LEU A 9 -5.21 12.82 -9.38
C LEU A 9 -6.31 11.76 -9.26
N MET A 10 -6.05 10.67 -8.52
CA MET A 10 -7.04 9.60 -8.34
C MET A 10 -7.22 9.23 -6.87
N ARG A 11 -8.41 8.76 -6.55
CA ARG A 11 -8.67 7.98 -5.33
C ARG A 11 -8.46 6.50 -5.64
N GLY A 12 -7.55 5.86 -4.93
CA GLY A 12 -7.39 4.40 -4.93
C GLY A 12 -7.79 3.85 -3.56
N GLY A 13 -8.85 3.04 -3.48
CA GLY A 13 -9.39 2.56 -2.21
C GLY A 13 -9.71 3.73 -1.26
N THR A 14 -9.19 3.69 -0.03
CA THR A 14 -9.34 4.76 0.97
C THR A 14 -8.16 5.75 0.98
N SER A 15 -7.40 5.84 -0.12
CA SER A 15 -6.28 6.78 -0.26
C SER A 15 -6.39 7.61 -1.54
N ARG A 16 -5.69 8.74 -1.59
CA ARG A 16 -5.68 9.65 -2.74
C ARG A 16 -4.27 10.14 -3.02
N GLY A 17 -3.96 10.33 -4.29
CA GLY A 17 -2.67 10.88 -4.69
C GLY A 17 -2.53 11.03 -6.20
N PRO A 18 -1.53 11.79 -6.67
CA PRO A 18 -1.24 11.88 -8.09
C PRO A 18 -0.62 10.57 -8.61
N PHE A 19 -1.02 10.24 -9.83
CA PHE A 19 -0.49 9.19 -10.67
C PHE A 19 0.31 9.82 -11.80
N PHE A 20 1.50 9.28 -12.03
CA PHE A 20 2.41 9.71 -13.09
C PHE A 20 2.76 8.52 -13.99
N LEU A 21 2.94 8.77 -15.29
CA LEU A 21 3.80 7.91 -16.09
C LEU A 21 5.25 8.11 -15.65
N SER A 22 6.04 7.04 -15.60
CA SER A 22 7.46 7.14 -15.27
C SER A 22 8.19 8.12 -16.21
N ASP A 23 7.79 8.16 -17.49
CA ASP A 23 8.40 9.02 -18.51
C ASP A 23 8.05 10.52 -18.34
N TRP A 24 7.09 10.85 -17.47
CA TRP A 24 6.78 12.24 -17.10
C TRP A 24 7.69 12.77 -15.99
N LEU A 25 8.44 11.89 -15.33
CA LEU A 25 9.32 12.21 -14.23
C LEU A 25 10.79 12.10 -14.64
N PRO A 26 11.70 12.82 -13.97
CA PRO A 26 13.13 12.62 -14.15
C PRO A 26 13.54 11.17 -13.90
N ALA A 27 14.48 10.67 -14.71
CA ALA A 27 15.05 9.34 -14.52
C ALA A 27 15.97 9.27 -13.28
N ASP A 28 16.62 10.38 -12.93
CA ASP A 28 17.41 10.47 -11.69
C ASP A 28 16.49 10.41 -10.47
N VAL A 29 16.80 9.52 -9.53
CA VAL A 29 15.99 9.30 -8.32
C VAL A 29 15.96 10.54 -7.43
N GLY A 30 17.09 11.24 -7.28
CA GLY A 30 17.16 12.44 -6.46
C GLY A 30 16.34 13.59 -7.05
N GLU A 31 16.39 13.78 -8.36
CA GLU A 31 15.60 14.77 -9.07
C GLU A 31 14.11 14.42 -9.08
N ARG A 32 13.77 13.16 -9.32
CA ARG A 32 12.40 12.65 -9.18
C ARG A 32 11.85 12.95 -7.79
N ASP A 33 12.60 12.64 -6.73
CA ASP A 33 12.12 12.84 -5.37
C ASP A 33 11.91 14.33 -5.05
N ARG A 34 12.77 15.23 -5.57
CA ARG A 34 12.54 16.69 -5.48
C ARG A 34 11.26 17.11 -6.23
N VAL A 35 11.00 16.53 -7.40
CA VAL A 35 9.76 16.77 -8.14
C VAL A 35 8.54 16.29 -7.35
N LEU A 36 8.60 15.10 -6.74
CA LEU A 36 7.49 14.56 -5.96
C LEU A 36 7.23 15.39 -4.69
N LEU A 37 8.28 15.85 -4.01
CA LEU A 37 8.16 16.77 -2.87
C LEU A 37 7.47 18.07 -3.29
N GLY A 38 7.89 18.68 -4.40
CA GLY A 38 7.26 19.87 -4.95
C GLY A 38 5.80 19.65 -5.37
N ALA A 39 5.52 18.55 -6.08
CA ALA A 39 4.16 18.22 -6.53
C ALA A 39 3.17 18.04 -5.38
N LEU A 40 3.64 17.54 -4.24
CA LEU A 40 2.82 17.31 -3.04
C LEU A 40 2.86 18.49 -2.06
N GLY A 41 3.69 19.51 -2.29
CA GLY A 41 3.82 20.66 -1.38
C GLY A 41 4.51 20.32 -0.06
N SER A 42 5.46 19.38 -0.07
CA SER A 42 6.19 18.91 1.11
C SER A 42 7.60 19.51 1.22
N PRO A 43 8.09 19.78 2.44
CA PRO A 43 7.41 19.61 3.72
C PRO A 43 6.49 20.80 4.05
N HIS A 44 5.25 20.52 4.46
CA HIS A 44 4.31 21.51 4.99
C HIS A 44 3.09 20.78 5.58
N GLU A 45 2.66 21.09 6.80
CA GLU A 45 1.55 20.39 7.48
C GLU A 45 0.25 20.36 6.64
N LEU A 46 -0.05 21.48 5.97
CA LEU A 46 -1.23 21.60 5.11
C LEU A 46 -0.99 21.17 3.66
N GLN A 47 0.27 21.03 3.23
CA GLN A 47 0.64 20.82 1.82
C GLN A 47 -0.02 21.84 0.86
N ILE A 48 -0.21 23.08 1.34
CA ILE A 48 -1.04 24.10 0.68
C ILE A 48 -0.51 24.53 -0.70
N ASP A 49 0.79 24.39 -0.93
CA ASP A 49 1.45 24.72 -2.20
C ASP A 49 1.61 23.49 -3.12
N GLY A 50 0.75 22.48 -2.97
CA GLY A 50 0.78 21.27 -3.78
C GLY A 50 -0.52 20.48 -3.79
N LEU A 51 -0.46 19.28 -4.36
CA LEU A 51 -1.60 18.35 -4.49
C LEU A 51 -1.86 17.50 -3.24
N GLY A 52 -0.95 17.58 -2.27
CA GLY A 52 -1.07 16.86 -1.01
C GLY A 52 -2.27 17.35 -0.20
N GLY A 53 -2.78 16.50 0.69
CA GLY A 53 -3.92 16.84 1.54
C GLY A 53 -3.57 16.91 3.02
N GLY A 54 -2.31 17.11 3.38
CA GLY A 54 -1.85 17.26 4.77
C GLY A 54 -1.96 16.00 5.63
N SER A 55 -2.15 14.83 5.03
CA SER A 55 -2.25 13.56 5.76
C SER A 55 -1.51 12.44 5.04
N SER A 56 -1.14 11.39 5.78
CA SER A 56 -0.48 10.21 5.19
C SER A 56 -1.35 9.48 4.16
N LEU A 57 -2.69 9.61 4.23
CA LEU A 57 -3.65 9.01 3.29
C LEU A 57 -3.80 9.81 1.99
N THR A 58 -3.43 11.09 2.02
CA THR A 58 -3.57 12.05 0.92
C THR A 58 -2.22 12.60 0.42
N SER A 59 -1.11 12.04 0.90
CA SER A 59 0.26 12.36 0.46
C SER A 59 0.95 11.11 -0.09
N LYS A 60 0.42 10.60 -1.19
CA LYS A 60 0.83 9.34 -1.81
C LYS A 60 1.06 9.54 -3.29
N VAL A 61 1.99 8.81 -3.87
CA VAL A 61 2.27 8.86 -5.31
C VAL A 61 2.26 7.46 -5.89
N ALA A 62 1.69 7.32 -7.07
CA ALA A 62 1.82 6.14 -7.91
C ALA A 62 2.56 6.49 -9.19
N ILE A 63 3.65 5.78 -9.47
CA ILE A 63 4.40 5.91 -10.72
C ILE A 63 4.20 4.62 -11.51
N VAL A 64 3.71 4.74 -12.74
CA VAL A 64 3.34 3.60 -13.57
C VAL A 64 4.09 3.65 -14.89
N SER A 65 4.53 2.50 -15.39
CA SER A 65 5.16 2.37 -16.71
C SER A 65 4.79 1.04 -17.35
N ARG A 66 5.08 0.86 -18.65
CA ARG A 66 4.98 -0.47 -19.28
C ARG A 66 6.00 -1.40 -18.63
N SER A 67 5.59 -2.62 -18.28
CA SER A 67 6.52 -3.58 -17.73
C SER A 67 7.39 -4.17 -18.85
N THR A 68 8.66 -4.42 -18.52
CA THR A 68 9.56 -5.26 -19.33
C THR A 68 9.62 -6.70 -18.81
N ARG A 69 8.90 -7.00 -17.72
CA ARG A 69 8.93 -8.31 -17.07
C ARG A 69 7.97 -9.28 -17.75
N PRO A 70 8.38 -10.53 -18.02
CA PRO A 70 7.48 -11.54 -18.58
C PRO A 70 6.23 -11.74 -17.73
N GLY A 71 5.07 -11.68 -18.36
CA GLY A 71 3.78 -11.90 -17.70
C GLY A 71 3.23 -10.71 -16.92
N CYS A 72 3.86 -9.54 -16.99
CA CYS A 72 3.34 -8.29 -16.44
C CYS A 72 3.10 -7.28 -17.57
N ASP A 73 2.02 -6.50 -17.45
CA ASP A 73 1.66 -5.46 -18.42
C ASP A 73 2.26 -4.11 -18.01
N VAL A 74 2.23 -3.81 -16.71
CA VAL A 74 2.72 -2.55 -16.14
C VAL A 74 3.55 -2.76 -14.89
N ASP A 75 4.54 -1.88 -14.70
CA ASP A 75 5.27 -1.72 -13.45
C ASP A 75 4.60 -0.61 -12.62
N TYR A 76 4.48 -0.85 -11.32
CA TYR A 76 3.96 0.09 -10.34
C TYR A 76 4.98 0.35 -9.23
N LEU A 77 5.42 1.60 -9.10
CA LEU A 77 6.22 2.07 -7.98
C LEU A 77 5.36 2.99 -7.11
N PHE A 78 5.16 2.59 -5.85
CA PHE A 78 4.59 3.44 -4.81
C PHE A 78 5.68 4.33 -4.20
N ALA A 79 5.31 5.58 -3.92
CA ALA A 79 6.10 6.47 -3.09
C ALA A 79 5.21 7.13 -2.03
N GLN A 80 5.58 6.98 -0.75
CA GLN A 80 5.02 7.77 0.33
C GLN A 80 5.81 9.07 0.44
N VAL A 81 5.13 10.20 0.29
CA VAL A 81 5.75 11.50 0.57
C VAL A 81 5.45 11.85 2.03
N SER A 82 6.47 12.27 2.78
CA SER A 82 6.27 12.75 4.15
C SER A 82 5.63 14.14 4.12
N VAL A 83 4.66 14.38 5.01
CA VAL A 83 4.02 15.69 5.16
C VAL A 83 4.97 16.66 5.88
N GLU A 84 5.64 16.19 6.93
CA GLU A 84 6.43 17.01 7.86
C GLU A 84 7.90 17.13 7.48
N SER A 85 8.42 16.21 6.66
CA SER A 85 9.84 16.17 6.31
C SER A 85 10.04 16.05 4.80
N ALA A 86 11.19 16.52 4.30
CA ALA A 86 11.56 16.44 2.89
C ALA A 86 12.03 15.03 2.50
N ILE A 87 11.18 14.02 2.72
CA ILE A 87 11.49 12.60 2.53
C ILE A 87 10.46 11.96 1.60
N VAL A 88 10.96 11.20 0.62
CA VAL A 88 10.19 10.28 -0.21
C VAL A 88 10.59 8.84 0.17
N ASP A 89 9.62 8.02 0.57
CA ASP A 89 9.84 6.63 0.97
C ASP A 89 9.22 5.67 -0.05
N THR A 90 10.08 4.96 -0.77
CA THR A 90 9.73 3.96 -1.80
C THR A 90 9.92 2.52 -1.33
N ARG A 91 10.11 2.29 -0.02
CA ARG A 91 10.18 0.93 0.54
C ARG A 91 8.82 0.25 0.68
N PRO A 92 7.75 0.90 1.17
CA PRO A 92 6.47 0.22 1.34
C PRO A 92 5.75 0.02 0.00
N ASN A 93 4.78 -0.88 -0.02
CA ASN A 93 3.70 -0.91 -1.02
C ASN A 93 2.46 -0.17 -0.46
N CYS A 94 1.54 0.24 -1.31
CA CYS A 94 0.21 0.69 -0.94
C CYS A 94 -0.88 -0.04 -1.75
N GLY A 95 -1.56 -1.01 -1.14
CA GLY A 95 -2.67 -1.73 -1.77
C GLY A 95 -3.86 -0.84 -2.16
N ASN A 96 -4.08 0.27 -1.44
CA ASN A 96 -5.10 1.26 -1.79
C ASN A 96 -4.77 1.96 -3.12
N MET A 97 -3.57 2.54 -3.24
CA MET A 97 -3.14 3.22 -4.48
C MET A 97 -3.05 2.24 -5.65
N LEU A 98 -2.69 0.97 -5.40
CA LEU A 98 -2.69 -0.10 -6.40
C LEU A 98 -4.07 -0.28 -7.08
N ALA A 99 -5.17 -0.02 -6.39
CA ALA A 99 -6.52 -0.08 -6.97
C ALA A 99 -6.73 0.92 -8.13
N GLY A 100 -5.99 2.03 -8.14
CA GLY A 100 -6.01 3.01 -9.23
C GLY A 100 -5.12 2.67 -10.41
N VAL A 101 -4.16 1.74 -10.27
CA VAL A 101 -3.15 1.44 -11.30
C VAL A 101 -3.78 0.83 -12.55
N GLY A 102 -4.73 -0.10 -12.39
CA GLY A 102 -5.43 -0.72 -13.52
C GLY A 102 -6.18 0.31 -14.37
N PRO A 103 -7.11 1.09 -13.80
CA PRO A 103 -7.80 2.18 -14.50
C PRO A 103 -6.84 3.17 -15.17
N PHE A 104 -5.82 3.62 -14.44
CA PHE A 104 -4.81 4.54 -14.96
C PHE A 104 -4.07 3.97 -16.17
N ALA A 105 -3.60 2.72 -16.09
CA ALA A 105 -2.88 2.07 -17.17
C ALA A 105 -3.73 1.94 -18.45
N ILE A 106 -5.03 1.71 -18.32
CA ILE A 106 -5.95 1.62 -19.46
C ILE A 106 -6.14 3.00 -20.10
N GLU A 107 -6.44 4.02 -19.29
CA GLU A 107 -6.69 5.38 -19.79
C GLU A 107 -5.46 6.06 -20.39
N GLN A 108 -4.26 5.78 -19.85
CA GLN A 108 -3.00 6.27 -20.40
C GLN A 108 -2.49 5.41 -21.58
N GLY A 109 -3.26 4.42 -22.04
CA GLY A 109 -2.90 3.60 -23.20
C GLY A 109 -1.73 2.64 -22.96
N LEU A 110 -1.38 2.36 -21.70
CA LEU A 110 -0.39 1.34 -21.35
C LEU A 110 -0.95 -0.07 -21.59
N VAL A 111 -2.26 -0.25 -21.40
CA VAL A 111 -2.95 -1.53 -21.63
C VAL A 111 -4.19 -1.29 -22.48
N ALA A 112 -4.34 -2.08 -23.55
CA ALA A 112 -5.55 -2.05 -24.36
C ALA A 112 -6.73 -2.63 -23.59
N ALA A 113 -7.85 -1.92 -23.55
CA ALA A 113 -9.06 -2.38 -22.87
C ALA A 113 -9.68 -3.58 -23.60
N THR A 114 -10.08 -4.59 -22.82
CA THR A 114 -10.97 -5.67 -23.29
C THR A 114 -12.41 -5.31 -22.93
N PRO A 115 -13.38 -5.38 -23.86
CA PRO A 115 -14.79 -5.12 -23.54
C PRO A 115 -15.31 -6.00 -22.39
N GLY A 116 -16.04 -5.40 -21.47
CA GLY A 116 -16.60 -6.05 -20.28
C GLY A 116 -15.65 -5.95 -19.08
N THR A 117 -14.53 -6.67 -19.10
CA THR A 117 -13.53 -6.62 -18.01
C THR A 117 -12.12 -6.74 -18.58
N THR A 118 -11.24 -5.85 -18.17
CA THR A 118 -9.82 -5.88 -18.49
C THR A 118 -9.04 -6.36 -17.29
N VAL A 119 -8.17 -7.35 -17.49
CA VAL A 119 -7.20 -7.77 -16.48
C VAL A 119 -5.90 -7.05 -16.77
N VAL A 120 -5.42 -6.26 -15.81
CA VAL A 120 -4.13 -5.59 -15.87
C VAL A 120 -3.18 -6.32 -14.93
N ARG A 121 -2.12 -6.92 -15.46
CA ARG A 121 -1.10 -7.63 -14.68
C ARG A 121 -0.04 -6.64 -14.22
N VAL A 122 -0.03 -6.35 -12.93
CA VAL A 122 0.84 -5.35 -12.31
C VAL A 122 2.03 -6.03 -11.66
N PHE A 123 3.23 -5.56 -11.96
CA PHE A 123 4.42 -5.83 -11.16
C PHE A 123 4.64 -4.69 -10.16
N ASN A 124 4.66 -5.01 -8.87
CA ASN A 124 4.99 -4.06 -7.82
C ASN A 124 6.49 -3.92 -7.66
N VAL A 125 7.04 -2.75 -8.01
CA VAL A 125 8.49 -2.49 -7.94
C VAL A 125 9.00 -2.45 -6.50
N ASN A 126 8.17 -2.03 -5.53
CA ASN A 126 8.56 -1.93 -4.13
C ASN A 126 8.81 -3.31 -3.51
N THR A 127 7.97 -4.30 -3.84
CA THR A 127 7.94 -5.60 -3.15
C THR A 127 8.22 -6.81 -4.04
N GLY A 128 8.28 -6.63 -5.35
CA GLY A 128 8.39 -7.72 -6.32
C GLY A 128 7.12 -8.52 -6.56
N ALA A 129 6.02 -8.19 -5.89
CA ALA A 129 4.76 -8.91 -5.99
C ALA A 129 4.08 -8.71 -7.36
N ARG A 130 3.44 -9.75 -7.86
CA ARG A 130 2.58 -9.76 -9.05
C ARG A 130 1.12 -9.74 -8.64
N ILE A 131 0.36 -8.83 -9.24
CA ILE A 131 -1.04 -8.61 -8.91
C ILE A 131 -1.86 -8.52 -10.20
N ASP A 132 -2.95 -9.28 -10.28
CA ASP A 132 -3.95 -9.08 -11.33
C ASP A 132 -4.99 -8.07 -10.83
N ALA A 133 -5.08 -6.91 -11.50
CA ALA A 133 -6.14 -5.93 -11.27
C ALA A 133 -7.24 -6.12 -12.31
N ARG A 134 -8.44 -6.53 -11.87
CA ARG A 134 -9.61 -6.67 -12.75
C ARG A 134 -10.42 -5.39 -12.73
N VAL A 135 -10.47 -4.70 -13.87
CA VAL A 135 -11.14 -3.42 -14.07
C VAL A 135 -12.37 -3.61 -14.95
N ARG A 136 -13.50 -3.02 -14.55
CA ARG A 136 -14.72 -3.01 -15.36
C ARG A 136 -14.52 -2.10 -16.56
N THR A 137 -14.69 -2.66 -17.76
CA THR A 137 -14.46 -1.96 -19.03
C THR A 137 -15.58 -2.20 -20.05
N PRO A 138 -16.87 -1.95 -19.73
CA PRO A 138 -17.96 -2.08 -20.69
C PRO A 138 -17.69 -1.19 -21.92
N GLY A 139 -17.90 -1.73 -23.11
CA GLY A 139 -17.60 -1.02 -24.36
C GLY A 139 -16.12 -0.65 -24.56
N GLY A 140 -15.19 -1.29 -23.82
CA GLY A 140 -13.76 -1.02 -23.93
C GLY A 140 -13.31 0.28 -23.25
N ARG A 141 -14.09 0.83 -22.32
CA ARG A 141 -13.75 2.04 -21.55
C ARG A 141 -13.89 1.77 -20.06
N VAL A 142 -12.99 2.32 -19.26
CA VAL A 142 -13.06 2.19 -17.79
C VAL A 142 -14.40 2.69 -17.28
N GLN A 143 -15.02 1.90 -16.42
CA GLN A 143 -16.24 2.26 -15.69
C GLN A 143 -15.87 2.54 -14.23
N TYR A 144 -16.10 3.78 -13.78
CA TYR A 144 -15.93 4.17 -12.37
C TYR A 144 -17.23 4.06 -11.57
N ASP A 145 -18.38 4.28 -12.20
CA ASP A 145 -19.69 4.18 -11.54
C ASP A 145 -20.09 2.72 -11.30
N GLY A 146 -20.62 2.45 -10.12
CA GLY A 146 -21.11 1.14 -9.73
C GLY A 146 -21.66 1.14 -8.32
N GLU A 147 -22.11 -0.02 -7.85
CA GLU A 147 -22.86 -0.17 -6.59
C GLU A 147 -22.01 -0.68 -5.42
N THR A 148 -20.70 -0.90 -5.64
CA THR A 148 -19.83 -1.42 -4.58
C THR A 148 -19.50 -0.32 -3.59
N ARG A 149 -19.70 -0.61 -2.29
CA ARG A 149 -19.33 0.24 -1.16
C ARG A 149 -18.09 -0.31 -0.45
N ILE A 150 -17.22 0.58 0.02
CA ILE A 150 -16.13 0.25 0.95
C ILE A 150 -16.19 1.21 2.14
N ASP A 151 -15.81 0.75 3.33
CA ASP A 151 -15.76 1.63 4.51
C ASP A 151 -14.68 2.70 4.37
N GLY A 152 -14.95 3.90 4.86
CA GLY A 152 -14.06 5.06 4.76
C GLY A 152 -14.18 5.86 3.46
N VAL A 153 -15.09 5.49 2.56
CA VAL A 153 -15.42 6.27 1.35
C VAL A 153 -16.93 6.45 1.28
N GLU A 154 -17.37 7.68 1.02
CA GLU A 154 -18.77 8.00 0.81
C GLU A 154 -19.26 7.54 -0.57
N GLY A 155 -20.50 7.07 -0.63
CA GLY A 155 -21.14 6.62 -1.87
C GLY A 155 -20.69 5.23 -2.34
N THR A 156 -20.78 5.00 -3.65
CA THR A 156 -20.49 3.71 -4.29
C THR A 156 -19.68 3.91 -5.58
N ALA A 157 -18.96 2.87 -6.00
CA ALA A 157 -18.19 2.85 -7.24
C ALA A 157 -18.16 1.44 -7.85
N ALA A 158 -17.63 1.32 -9.07
CA ALA A 158 -17.32 0.04 -9.67
C ALA A 158 -16.21 -0.68 -8.87
N PRO A 159 -16.30 -2.01 -8.69
CA PRO A 159 -15.27 -2.75 -7.99
C PRO A 159 -14.01 -2.90 -8.85
N VAL A 160 -12.85 -2.78 -8.22
CA VAL A 160 -11.56 -3.25 -8.75
C VAL A 160 -11.10 -4.41 -7.90
N LEU A 161 -11.03 -5.60 -8.48
CA LEU A 161 -10.57 -6.80 -7.77
C LEU A 161 -9.06 -6.90 -7.92
N LEU A 162 -8.33 -6.93 -6.80
CA LEU A 162 -6.89 -7.08 -6.74
C LEU A 162 -6.54 -8.49 -6.26
N ASP A 163 -5.94 -9.29 -7.14
CA ASP A 163 -5.57 -10.69 -6.88
C ASP A 163 -4.04 -10.80 -6.78
N PHE A 164 -3.53 -10.90 -5.55
CA PHE A 164 -2.10 -11.00 -5.25
C PHE A 164 -1.63 -12.44 -5.47
N LYS A 165 -0.74 -12.65 -6.44
CA LYS A 165 -0.30 -13.99 -6.85
C LYS A 165 0.81 -14.56 -5.99
N ASP A 166 1.79 -13.74 -5.65
CA ASP A 166 3.06 -14.17 -5.04
C ASP A 166 3.60 -13.16 -4.02
N GLY A 167 2.71 -12.48 -3.29
CA GLY A 167 3.06 -11.47 -2.29
C GLY A 167 3.64 -11.98 -0.97
N TRP A 168 4.15 -13.21 -0.88
CA TRP A 168 4.58 -13.84 0.37
C TRP A 168 6.10 -13.88 0.44
N GLY A 169 6.70 -13.28 1.48
CA GLY A 169 8.15 -13.21 1.64
C GLY A 169 8.86 -12.27 0.66
N GLY A 170 8.15 -11.33 0.01
CA GLY A 170 8.73 -10.48 -1.03
C GLY A 170 9.85 -9.55 -0.54
N VAL A 171 9.82 -9.13 0.73
CA VAL A 171 10.77 -8.15 1.31
C VAL A 171 11.91 -8.87 2.06
N THR A 172 11.62 -10.00 2.67
CA THR A 172 12.51 -10.73 3.59
C THR A 172 13.01 -12.05 3.02
N GLY A 173 12.38 -12.56 1.96
CA GLY A 173 12.65 -13.86 1.35
C GLY A 173 11.89 -15.02 1.99
N GLN A 174 11.15 -14.79 3.09
CA GLN A 174 10.43 -15.83 3.82
C GLN A 174 9.08 -15.29 4.33
N LEU A 175 8.06 -16.14 4.39
CA LEU A 175 6.76 -15.74 4.96
C LEU A 175 6.89 -15.33 6.44
N PHE A 176 7.70 -16.08 7.21
CA PHE A 176 8.03 -15.78 8.59
C PHE A 176 9.52 -15.42 8.67
N PRO A 177 9.88 -14.13 8.74
CA PRO A 177 11.28 -13.70 8.69
C PRO A 177 12.15 -14.24 9.83
N THR A 178 11.54 -14.63 10.95
CA THR A 178 12.18 -15.23 12.12
C THR A 178 12.29 -16.76 12.02
N GLY A 179 11.78 -17.37 10.95
CA GLY A 179 11.72 -18.81 10.74
C GLY A 179 10.62 -19.52 11.52
N ARG A 180 9.81 -18.81 12.32
CA ARG A 180 8.73 -19.39 13.13
C ARG A 180 7.47 -18.51 13.10
N PRO A 181 6.27 -19.11 13.23
CA PRO A 181 5.01 -18.37 13.22
C PRO A 181 4.74 -17.56 14.49
N LEU A 182 5.44 -17.87 15.59
CA LEU A 182 5.29 -17.21 16.88
C LEU A 182 6.66 -16.97 17.54
N ASP A 183 6.90 -15.72 17.90
CA ASP A 183 8.05 -15.20 18.63
C ASP A 183 7.61 -14.65 20.00
N GLU A 184 8.58 -14.34 20.85
CA GLU A 184 8.37 -13.57 22.08
C GLU A 184 9.32 -12.37 22.09
N ILE A 185 8.79 -11.16 22.27
CA ILE A 185 9.54 -9.90 22.33
C ILE A 185 8.98 -9.05 23.46
N ASP A 186 9.82 -8.56 24.37
CA ASP A 186 9.39 -7.81 25.56
C ASP A 186 8.29 -8.52 26.38
N GLY A 187 8.37 -9.86 26.44
CA GLY A 187 7.39 -10.73 27.11
C GLY A 187 6.03 -10.81 26.41
N LEU A 188 5.92 -10.31 25.17
CA LEU A 188 4.71 -10.36 24.35
C LEU A 188 4.84 -11.43 23.26
N PRO A 189 3.82 -12.31 23.10
CA PRO A 189 3.73 -13.18 21.94
C PRO A 189 3.51 -12.34 20.68
N VAL A 190 4.37 -12.52 19.67
CA VAL A 190 4.29 -11.77 18.41
C VAL A 190 4.40 -12.69 17.20
N THR A 191 3.76 -12.32 16.11
CA THR A 191 4.00 -12.95 14.79
C THR A 191 4.64 -11.93 13.87
N CYS A 192 5.89 -12.19 13.47
CA CYS A 192 6.55 -11.44 12.41
C CYS A 192 6.21 -12.10 11.07
N ILE A 193 5.53 -11.38 10.17
CA ILE A 193 5.08 -11.93 8.88
C ILE A 193 5.40 -10.98 7.73
N ASP A 194 5.86 -11.52 6.61
CA ASP A 194 6.05 -10.80 5.36
C ASP A 194 5.04 -11.29 4.32
N ALA A 195 3.90 -10.59 4.28
CA ALA A 195 2.76 -10.92 3.44
C ALA A 195 2.19 -9.62 2.87
N ALA A 196 2.52 -9.33 1.61
CA ALA A 196 2.36 -8.06 0.89
C ALA A 196 3.13 -6.86 1.49
N GLN A 197 3.39 -6.89 2.79
CA GLN A 197 4.26 -6.00 3.57
C GLN A 197 4.73 -6.75 4.82
N VAL A 198 5.83 -6.27 5.42
CA VAL A 198 6.32 -6.80 6.70
C VAL A 198 5.50 -6.23 7.85
N MET A 199 4.96 -7.10 8.71
CA MET A 199 4.12 -6.75 9.84
C MET A 199 4.57 -7.50 11.10
N VAL A 200 4.32 -6.87 12.26
CA VAL A 200 4.35 -7.53 13.57
C VAL A 200 2.93 -7.56 14.09
N LEU A 201 2.39 -8.75 14.30
CA LEU A 201 1.05 -8.96 14.81
C LEU A 201 1.13 -9.29 16.30
N LEU A 202 0.31 -8.58 17.07
CA LEU A 202 0.19 -8.69 18.52
C LEU A 202 -1.30 -8.73 18.88
N ARG A 203 -1.65 -9.37 20.00
CA ARG A 203 -3.01 -9.30 20.52
C ARG A 203 -3.18 -8.03 21.34
N ALA A 204 -4.28 -7.30 21.10
CA ALA A 204 -4.62 -6.10 21.86
C ALA A 204 -4.71 -6.38 23.38
N ALA A 205 -5.28 -7.53 23.76
CA ALA A 205 -5.41 -7.93 25.16
C ALA A 205 -4.07 -8.08 25.89
N ASP A 206 -3.00 -8.50 25.21
CA ASP A 206 -1.65 -8.62 25.80
C ASP A 206 -1.03 -7.24 26.10
N LEU A 207 -1.60 -6.18 25.54
CA LEU A 207 -1.27 -4.78 25.79
C LEU A 207 -2.28 -4.08 26.71
N GLY A 208 -3.27 -4.80 27.25
CA GLY A 208 -4.34 -4.24 28.08
C GLY A 208 -5.38 -3.45 27.28
N LEU A 209 -5.48 -3.66 25.96
CA LEU A 209 -6.41 -2.98 25.07
C LEU A 209 -7.59 -3.88 24.69
N SER A 210 -8.73 -3.26 24.40
CA SER A 210 -9.92 -3.91 23.83
C SER A 210 -9.78 -4.19 22.33
N GLY A 211 -8.94 -3.41 21.62
CA GLY A 211 -8.83 -3.45 20.16
C GLY A 211 -9.91 -2.64 19.44
N THR A 212 -10.77 -1.92 20.18
CA THR A 212 -11.85 -1.07 19.65
C THR A 212 -11.64 0.41 19.90
N GLU A 213 -10.50 0.78 20.49
CA GLU A 213 -10.10 2.15 20.77
C GLU A 213 -10.13 3.01 19.50
N MET A 214 -10.45 4.29 19.69
CA MET A 214 -10.35 5.29 18.62
C MET A 214 -8.88 5.70 18.44
N PRO A 215 -8.46 6.09 17.22
CA PRO A 215 -7.07 6.50 16.96
C PRO A 215 -6.55 7.54 17.97
N GLN A 216 -7.34 8.58 18.24
CA GLN A 216 -6.97 9.63 19.19
C GLN A 216 -6.74 9.11 20.62
N ALA A 217 -7.45 8.06 21.03
CA ALA A 217 -7.26 7.45 22.35
C ALA A 217 -5.94 6.67 22.40
N LEU A 218 -5.57 5.96 21.32
CA LEU A 218 -4.31 5.24 21.22
C LEU A 218 -3.12 6.22 21.12
N ASP A 219 -3.25 7.28 20.33
CA ASP A 219 -2.21 8.31 20.14
C ASP A 219 -1.92 9.06 21.45
N ALA A 220 -2.90 9.13 22.36
CA ALA A 220 -2.75 9.73 23.68
C ALA A 220 -2.09 8.80 24.73
N MET A 221 -1.65 7.59 24.36
CA MET A 221 -1.03 6.61 25.27
C MET A 221 0.49 6.48 25.01
N PRO A 222 1.34 7.40 25.53
CA PRO A 222 2.77 7.42 25.20
C PRO A 222 3.54 6.16 25.61
N GLU A 223 3.16 5.52 26.73
CA GLU A 223 3.78 4.27 27.18
C GLU A 223 3.49 3.10 26.23
N LEU A 224 2.26 3.01 25.73
CA LEU A 224 1.87 2.04 24.71
C LEU A 224 2.69 2.26 23.43
N LEU A 225 2.77 3.51 22.95
CA LEU A 225 3.52 3.86 21.74
C LEU A 225 5.02 3.51 21.88
N ALA A 226 5.61 3.80 23.04
CA ALA A 226 7.00 3.45 23.33
C ALA A 226 7.22 1.92 23.34
N ARG A 227 6.27 1.16 23.92
CA ARG A 227 6.34 -0.30 23.94
C ARG A 227 6.18 -0.90 22.54
N LEU A 228 5.25 -0.40 21.73
CA LEU A 228 5.08 -0.83 20.34
C LEU A 228 6.33 -0.54 19.49
N GLU A 229 6.96 0.62 19.70
CA GLU A 229 8.21 0.98 19.03
C GLU A 229 9.39 0.10 19.46
N SER A 230 9.48 -0.27 20.75
CA SER A 230 10.45 -1.24 21.25
C SER A 230 10.30 -2.60 20.54
N VAL A 231 9.08 -3.14 20.53
CA VAL A 231 8.78 -4.41 19.86
C VAL A 231 9.12 -4.32 18.36
N ARG A 232 8.73 -3.24 17.68
CA ARG A 232 9.02 -3.02 16.26
C ARG A 232 10.52 -3.08 15.96
N ARG A 233 11.35 -2.44 16.80
CA ARG A 233 12.82 -2.43 16.62
C ARG A 233 13.44 -3.80 16.84
N GLN A 234 12.96 -4.55 17.83
CA GLN A 234 13.51 -5.87 18.18
C GLN A 234 13.08 -6.98 17.23
N ALA A 235 11.87 -6.89 16.66
CA ALA A 235 11.33 -7.86 15.71
C ALA A 235 12.18 -7.96 14.42
N GLY A 236 13.13 -7.05 14.21
CA GLY A 236 14.22 -7.19 13.27
C GLY A 236 14.48 -5.93 12.44
N PRO A 237 15.66 -5.84 11.81
CA PRO A 237 16.15 -4.62 11.16
C PRO A 237 15.36 -4.16 9.93
N ARG A 238 14.35 -4.92 9.47
CA ARG A 238 13.56 -4.61 8.27
C ARG A 238 12.10 -4.20 8.53
N ILE A 239 11.65 -4.13 9.78
CA ILE A 239 10.28 -3.71 10.09
C ILE A 239 10.26 -2.20 10.18
N ALA A 240 9.95 -1.50 9.09
CA ALA A 240 9.94 -0.03 9.06
C ALA A 240 8.73 0.58 9.78
N ARG A 241 7.64 -0.18 9.97
CA ARG A 241 6.38 0.28 10.58
C ARG A 241 5.72 -0.85 11.37
N ALA A 242 5.06 -0.50 12.46
CA ALA A 242 4.14 -1.36 13.20
C ALA A 242 2.79 -0.64 13.30
N GLY A 243 1.69 -1.38 13.34
CA GLY A 243 0.36 -0.81 13.45
C GLY A 243 -0.61 -1.80 14.05
N LEU A 244 -1.58 -1.30 14.81
CA LEU A 244 -2.67 -2.10 15.34
C LEU A 244 -3.69 -2.34 14.22
N VAL A 245 -3.85 -3.58 13.79
CA VAL A 245 -4.77 -3.91 12.69
C VAL A 245 -6.20 -4.05 13.23
N ARG A 246 -7.01 -2.99 13.11
CA ARG A 246 -8.45 -3.02 13.43
C ARG A 246 -9.24 -3.88 12.42
N THR A 247 -8.79 -3.95 11.17
CA THR A 247 -9.38 -4.74 10.08
C THR A 247 -9.01 -6.22 10.13
N ALA A 248 -8.43 -6.68 11.24
CA ALA A 248 -8.28 -8.09 11.53
C ALA A 248 -9.63 -8.74 11.83
N ARG A 249 -10.77 -8.04 11.85
CA ARG A 249 -12.07 -8.65 12.14
C ARG A 249 -12.37 -9.91 11.31
N LYS A 250 -12.09 -9.91 10.00
CA LYS A 250 -12.18 -11.13 9.16
C LYS A 250 -11.05 -12.15 9.41
N ILE A 251 -9.88 -11.69 9.85
CA ILE A 251 -8.76 -12.53 10.28
C ILE A 251 -9.09 -13.24 11.61
N LEU A 252 -9.77 -12.55 12.53
CA LEU A 252 -10.20 -13.00 13.87
C LEU A 252 -11.48 -13.84 13.80
N GLU A 253 -12.33 -13.62 12.80
CA GLU A 253 -13.48 -14.48 12.45
C GLU A 253 -13.05 -15.75 11.70
N GLY A 254 -11.75 -15.99 11.51
CA GLY A 254 -11.23 -17.19 10.83
C GLY A 254 -11.49 -17.21 9.32
N GLN A 255 -11.91 -16.10 8.72
CA GLN A 255 -12.19 -15.96 7.29
C GLN A 255 -10.98 -15.42 6.51
N LEU A 256 -9.77 -15.82 6.89
CA LEU A 256 -8.59 -15.66 6.06
C LEU A 256 -8.32 -17.02 5.40
N TYR A 257 -8.55 -17.11 4.09
CA TYR A 257 -7.99 -18.21 3.32
C TYR A 257 -6.48 -17.98 3.22
N VAL A 258 -5.75 -18.50 4.20
CA VAL A 258 -4.32 -18.75 4.06
C VAL A 258 -4.20 -20.13 3.41
N PRO A 259 -3.70 -20.24 2.17
CA PRO A 259 -3.55 -21.53 1.52
C PRO A 259 -2.76 -22.50 2.41
N HIS A 260 -3.17 -23.76 2.50
CA HIS A 260 -2.49 -24.78 3.33
C HIS A 260 -0.98 -24.87 3.08
N HIS A 261 -0.50 -24.57 1.87
CA HIS A 261 0.92 -24.60 1.52
C HIS A 261 1.75 -23.49 2.18
N ALA A 262 1.12 -22.39 2.64
CA ALA A 262 1.80 -21.36 3.41
C ALA A 262 2.17 -21.83 4.83
N TRP A 263 1.54 -22.91 5.32
CA TRP A 263 1.81 -23.52 6.62
C TRP A 263 2.75 -24.73 6.55
N ALA A 264 3.13 -25.18 5.35
CA ALA A 264 3.76 -26.49 5.15
C ALA A 264 5.29 -26.55 5.35
N GLN A 265 5.92 -25.55 5.99
CA GLN A 265 7.38 -25.53 6.22
C GLN A 265 7.80 -25.34 7.70
N ALA A 266 6.92 -25.62 8.65
CA ALA A 266 7.29 -25.68 10.07
C ALA A 266 7.00 -27.07 10.64
N ALA A 267 7.89 -28.02 10.34
CA ALA A 267 8.11 -29.25 11.09
C ALA A 267 9.62 -29.52 11.14
#